data_AF-A0A850CFU1-F1
#
_entry.id   AF-A0A850CFU1-F1
#
_cell.length_a   1.000
_cell.length_b   1.000
_cell.length_c   1.000
_cell.angle_alpha   90.00
_cell.angle_beta   90.00
_cell.angle_gamma   90.00
#
_symmetry.space_group_name_H-M   'P 1'
#
loop_
_entity.id
_entity.type
_entity.pdbx_description
1 polymer ?
#
loop_
_entity_poly.entity_id
_entity_poly.type
_entity_poly.pdbx_seq_one_letter_code
_entity_poly.pdbx_strand_id
1 'polypeptide(L)'
;MSENWHAAILGQLEFYWDFHLRPRLEGLTDDEYFWEPVDDCWSLRPDADGVLRMEQSFPAPEPPPFTTIAWRMTHVSRDVLGIRARAFFGPHEGLEDAHMFDQRLWPEPLPATAADAIATLERSYAHCHDAIAAL
;
A
#
# COMPACT_ATOMS: atom_id res chain seq x y z
N MET A 1 8.31 -36.25 5.95
CA MET A 1 8.99 -34.94 6.00
C MET A 1 7.91 -33.91 6.26
N SER A 2 7.96 -33.16 7.34
CA SER A 2 7.03 -32.04 7.55
C SER A 2 7.53 -30.85 6.73
N GLU A 3 6.67 -30.28 5.88
CA GLU A 3 6.97 -29.04 5.18
C GLU A 3 7.12 -27.90 6.18
N ASN A 4 8.19 -27.10 6.04
CA ASN A 4 8.36 -25.87 6.78
C ASN A 4 7.56 -24.76 6.08
N TRP A 5 6.26 -24.68 6.40
CA TRP A 5 5.34 -23.70 5.81
C TRP A 5 5.75 -22.25 6.05
N HIS A 6 6.37 -21.96 7.19
CA HIS A 6 6.84 -20.61 7.51
C HIS A 6 7.92 -20.16 6.52
N ALA A 7 8.94 -20.98 6.33
CA ALA A 7 9.99 -20.71 5.34
C ALA A 7 9.45 -20.67 3.90
N ALA A 8 8.45 -21.50 3.56
CA ALA A 8 7.85 -21.50 2.23
C ALA A 8 7.06 -20.21 1.94
N ILE A 9 6.31 -19.69 2.92
CA ILE A 9 5.53 -18.45 2.79
C ILE A 9 6.48 -17.24 2.68
N LEU A 10 7.50 -17.16 3.53
CA LEU A 10 8.50 -16.09 3.46
C LEU A 10 9.24 -16.12 2.12
N GLY A 11 9.75 -17.28 1.71
CA GLY A 11 10.45 -17.41 0.44
C GLY A 11 9.58 -17.05 -0.77
N GLN A 12 8.27 -17.32 -0.73
CA GLN A 12 7.36 -16.89 -1.78
C GLN A 12 7.18 -15.36 -1.79
N LEU A 13 7.00 -14.75 -0.62
CA LEU A 13 6.87 -13.30 -0.48
C LEU A 13 8.13 -12.58 -0.98
N GLU A 14 9.31 -13.02 -0.53
CA GLU A 14 10.62 -12.52 -0.95
C GLU A 14 10.81 -12.67 -2.46
N PHE A 15 10.51 -13.84 -3.04
CA PHE A 15 10.67 -14.06 -4.48
C PHE A 15 9.82 -13.09 -5.32
N TYR A 16 8.55 -12.92 -4.99
CA TYR A 16 7.69 -11.99 -5.74
C TYR A 16 8.05 -10.53 -5.49
N TRP A 17 8.55 -10.19 -4.31
CA TRP A 17 9.07 -8.86 -4.04
C TRP A 17 10.31 -8.56 -4.88
N ASP A 18 11.34 -9.40 -4.76
CA ASP A 18 12.67 -9.18 -5.33
C ASP A 18 12.73 -9.36 -6.85
N PHE A 19 12.00 -10.34 -7.40
CA PHE A 19 12.09 -10.66 -8.83
C PHE A 19 10.90 -10.16 -9.63
N HIS A 20 9.79 -9.78 -8.98
CA HIS A 20 8.60 -9.35 -9.70
C HIS A 20 8.19 -7.90 -9.45
N LEU A 21 7.92 -7.51 -8.22
CA LEU A 21 7.34 -6.21 -7.95
C LEU A 21 8.40 -5.12 -7.99
N ARG A 22 9.42 -5.21 -7.13
CA ARG A 22 10.31 -4.08 -6.86
C ARG A 22 11.15 -3.63 -8.08
N PRO A 23 11.73 -4.54 -8.90
CA PRO A 23 12.49 -4.12 -10.09
C PRO A 23 11.62 -3.44 -11.15
N ARG A 24 10.33 -3.77 -11.24
CA ARG A 24 9.42 -3.17 -12.25
C ARG A 24 9.05 -1.72 -11.94
N LEU A 25 9.36 -1.24 -10.73
CA LEU A 25 9.15 0.14 -10.33
C LEU A 25 10.39 1.00 -10.57
N GLU A 26 11.51 0.42 -11.02
CA GLU A 26 12.71 1.18 -11.35
C GLU A 26 12.45 2.13 -12.52
N GLY A 27 12.81 3.40 -12.32
CA GLY A 27 12.62 4.44 -13.34
C GLY A 27 11.20 5.01 -13.43
N LEU A 28 10.26 4.57 -12.58
CA LEU A 28 8.91 5.14 -12.54
C LEU A 28 8.98 6.65 -12.26
N THR A 29 8.41 7.43 -13.17
CA THR A 29 8.38 8.89 -13.09
C THR A 29 7.11 9.42 -12.43
N ASP A 30 7.13 10.67 -11.97
CA ASP A 30 5.93 11.32 -11.40
C ASP A 30 4.81 11.46 -12.44
N ASP A 31 5.16 11.71 -13.71
CA ASP A 31 4.19 11.79 -14.82
C ASP A 31 3.49 10.44 -15.04
N GLU A 32 4.24 9.33 -15.06
CA GLU A 32 3.66 7.98 -15.16
C GLU A 32 2.88 7.59 -13.91
N TYR A 33 3.36 7.99 -12.73
CA TYR A 33 2.71 7.72 -11.45
C TYR A 33 1.30 8.32 -11.38
N PHE A 34 1.12 9.55 -11.88
CA PHE A 34 -0.17 10.24 -11.95
C PHE A 34 -0.90 10.08 -13.30
N TRP A 35 -0.37 9.32 -14.25
CA TRP A 35 -0.96 9.17 -15.57
C TRP A 35 -2.37 8.56 -15.50
N GLU A 36 -3.30 9.21 -16.20
CA GLU A 36 -4.72 8.83 -16.30
C GLU A 36 -4.97 8.15 -17.65
N PRO A 37 -5.13 6.82 -17.69
CA PRO A 37 -5.26 6.10 -18.95
C PRO A 37 -6.67 6.18 -19.55
N VAL A 38 -7.67 6.57 -18.75
CA VAL A 38 -9.07 6.74 -19.14
C VAL A 38 -9.65 7.91 -18.36
N ASP A 39 -10.68 8.55 -18.93
CA ASP A 39 -11.46 9.57 -18.25
C ASP A 39 -12.11 9.01 -16.96
N ASP A 40 -12.34 9.89 -15.99
CA ASP A 40 -12.99 9.59 -14.71
C ASP A 40 -12.34 8.45 -13.88
N CYS A 41 -11.04 8.20 -14.08
CA CYS A 41 -10.29 7.27 -13.25
C CYS A 41 -10.03 7.85 -11.84
N TRP A 42 -10.00 6.99 -10.84
CA TRP A 42 -9.63 7.35 -9.47
C TRP A 42 -8.12 7.50 -9.32
N SER A 43 -7.71 8.61 -8.72
CA SER A 43 -6.32 8.93 -8.42
C SER A 43 -6.13 9.40 -6.98
N LEU A 44 -4.97 9.98 -6.68
CA LEU A 44 -4.78 10.79 -5.48
C LEU A 44 -5.02 12.25 -5.85
N ARG A 45 -5.90 12.93 -5.14
CA ARG A 45 -6.25 14.34 -5.39
C ARG A 45 -6.07 15.17 -4.14
N PRO A 46 -5.55 16.40 -4.23
CA PRO A 46 -5.52 17.30 -3.09
C PRO A 46 -6.95 17.67 -2.67
N ASP A 47 -7.20 17.68 -1.37
CA ASP A 47 -8.40 18.28 -0.80
C ASP A 47 -8.29 19.82 -0.76
N ALA A 48 -9.27 20.49 -0.13
CA ALA A 48 -9.32 21.95 -0.04
C ALA A 48 -8.10 22.57 0.67
N ASP A 49 -7.41 21.80 1.52
CA ASP A 49 -6.21 22.22 2.25
C ASP A 49 -4.91 21.81 1.53
N GLY A 50 -5.02 21.21 0.33
CA GLY A 50 -3.89 20.74 -0.45
C GLY A 50 -3.36 19.36 -0.03
N VAL A 51 -4.03 18.66 0.88
CA VAL A 51 -3.61 17.34 1.35
C VAL A 51 -4.09 16.28 0.38
N LEU A 52 -3.18 15.44 -0.13
CA LEU A 52 -3.55 14.34 -1.02
C LEU A 52 -4.47 13.34 -0.33
N ARG A 53 -5.60 13.05 -0.97
CA ARG A 53 -6.59 12.04 -0.59
C ARG A 53 -6.73 11.04 -1.72
N MET A 54 -6.90 9.77 -1.34
CA MET A 54 -7.23 8.73 -2.30
C MET A 54 -8.71 8.81 -2.66
N GLU A 55 -9.02 9.02 -3.95
CA GLU A 55 -10.39 9.03 -4.43
C GLU A 55 -11.03 7.66 -4.24
N GLN A 56 -12.14 7.61 -3.51
CA GLN A 56 -12.86 6.38 -3.20
C GLN A 56 -14.27 6.73 -2.72
N SER A 57 -15.19 5.77 -2.80
CA SER A 57 -16.51 5.91 -2.18
C SER A 57 -16.94 4.62 -1.50
N PHE A 58 -17.84 4.74 -0.51
CA PHE A 58 -18.48 3.61 0.14
C PHE A 58 -20.01 3.80 0.13
N PRO A 59 -20.78 2.91 -0.56
CA PRO A 59 -20.30 1.84 -1.41
C PRO A 59 -19.54 2.36 -2.64
N ALA A 60 -18.72 1.51 -3.25
CA ALA A 60 -18.07 1.83 -4.52
C ALA A 60 -19.13 1.90 -5.65
N PRO A 61 -18.89 2.67 -6.73
CA PRO A 61 -19.73 2.63 -7.92
C PRO A 61 -19.66 1.26 -8.60
N GLU A 62 -20.68 0.92 -9.40
CA GLU A 62 -20.71 -0.32 -10.18
C GLU A 62 -20.84 0.02 -11.68
N PRO A 63 -19.81 -0.27 -12.51
CA PRO A 63 -18.52 -0.85 -12.16
C PRO A 63 -17.61 0.11 -11.37
N PRO A 64 -16.62 -0.39 -10.61
CA PRO A 64 -15.63 0.48 -9.96
C PRO A 64 -14.81 1.21 -11.03
N PRO A 65 -14.51 2.51 -10.84
CA PRO A 65 -13.67 3.25 -11.76
C PRO A 65 -12.27 2.63 -11.92
N PHE A 66 -11.66 2.87 -13.08
CA PHE A 66 -10.25 2.55 -13.26
C PHE A 66 -9.40 3.36 -12.26
N THR A 67 -8.25 2.86 -11.83
CA THR A 67 -7.39 3.54 -10.85
C THR A 67 -6.03 3.87 -11.46
N THR A 68 -5.41 4.98 -11.10
CA THR A 68 -4.04 5.32 -11.53
C THR A 68 -2.98 4.43 -10.85
N ILE A 69 -1.71 4.56 -11.26
CA ILE A 69 -0.59 3.92 -10.54
C ILE A 69 -0.50 4.49 -9.12
N ALA A 70 -0.64 5.82 -8.96
CA ALA A 70 -0.66 6.48 -7.66
C ALA A 70 -1.71 5.91 -6.69
N TRP A 71 -2.93 5.72 -7.18
CA TRP A 71 -3.99 5.08 -6.40
C TRP A 71 -3.61 3.66 -5.99
N ARG A 72 -3.16 2.83 -6.94
CA ARG A 72 -2.82 1.41 -6.67
C ARG A 72 -1.64 1.27 -5.71
N MET A 73 -0.60 2.06 -5.89
CA MET A 73 0.57 2.05 -5.01
C MET A 73 0.20 2.49 -3.59
N THR A 74 -0.63 3.51 -3.46
CA THR A 74 -1.17 3.92 -2.16
C THR A 74 -1.99 2.81 -1.55
N HIS A 75 -2.94 2.23 -2.29
CA HIS A 75 -3.79 1.16 -1.78
C HIS A 75 -2.98 -0.05 -1.28
N VAL A 76 -2.00 -0.51 -2.06
CA VAL A 76 -1.16 -1.66 -1.68
C VAL A 76 -0.26 -1.33 -0.50
N SER A 77 0.40 -0.16 -0.49
CA SER A 77 1.33 0.21 0.57
C SER A 77 0.63 0.58 1.88
N ARG A 78 -0.40 1.43 1.83
CA ARG A 78 -1.17 1.90 2.99
C ARG A 78 -2.17 0.87 3.46
N ASP A 79 -3.15 0.52 2.64
CA ASP A 79 -4.33 -0.22 3.09
C ASP A 79 -4.06 -1.72 3.22
N VAL A 80 -3.25 -2.29 2.31
CA VAL A 80 -2.99 -3.74 2.29
C VAL A 80 -1.82 -4.12 3.19
N LEU A 81 -0.64 -3.55 2.99
CA LEU A 81 0.55 -3.95 3.78
C LEU A 81 0.62 -3.18 5.11
N GLY A 82 0.51 -1.85 5.05
CA GLY A 82 0.72 -0.95 6.18
C GLY A 82 -0.28 -1.11 7.32
N ILE A 83 -1.54 -0.76 7.07
CA ILE A 83 -2.63 -0.79 8.05
C ILE A 83 -2.79 -2.21 8.63
N ARG A 84 -2.68 -3.25 7.79
CA ARG A 84 -2.83 -4.63 8.27
C ARG A 84 -1.66 -5.06 9.16
N ALA A 85 -0.42 -4.80 8.75
CA ALA A 85 0.73 -5.14 9.58
C ALA A 85 0.64 -4.44 10.95
N ARG A 86 0.21 -3.17 10.98
CA ARG A 86 -0.01 -2.44 12.23
C ARG A 86 -1.16 -2.98 13.07
N ALA A 87 -2.27 -3.36 12.44
CA ALA A 87 -3.42 -3.96 13.12
C ALA A 87 -3.07 -5.30 13.79
N PHE A 88 -2.26 -6.14 13.14
CA PHE A 88 -1.94 -7.48 13.65
C PHE A 88 -0.68 -7.52 14.52
N PHE A 89 0.31 -6.67 14.23
CA PHE A 89 1.65 -6.74 14.84
C PHE A 89 2.08 -5.44 15.53
N GLY A 90 1.27 -4.38 15.44
CA GLY A 90 1.61 -3.06 15.97
C GLY A 90 2.61 -2.30 15.09
N PRO A 91 2.97 -1.05 15.43
CA PRO A 91 2.46 -0.31 16.58
C PRO A 91 1.04 0.21 16.34
N HIS A 92 0.21 0.13 17.38
CA HIS A 92 -1.12 0.73 17.44
C HIS A 92 -1.45 1.20 18.88
N GLU A 93 -0.43 1.59 19.66
CA GLU A 93 -0.62 2.18 21.00
C GLU A 93 -1.48 3.45 20.89
N GLY A 94 -2.51 3.54 21.72
CA GLY A 94 -3.54 4.59 21.64
C GLY A 94 -4.60 4.37 20.55
N LEU A 95 -4.54 3.23 19.83
CA LEU A 95 -5.50 2.79 18.81
C LEU A 95 -5.90 1.32 19.04
N GLU A 96 -6.07 0.91 20.30
CA GLU A 96 -6.40 -0.48 20.66
C GLU A 96 -7.77 -0.93 20.15
N ASP A 97 -8.66 0.01 19.81
CA ASP A 97 -9.95 -0.25 19.19
C ASP A 97 -9.89 -0.33 17.65
N ALA A 98 -8.76 0.01 17.04
CA ALA A 98 -8.62 0.06 15.60
C ALA A 98 -8.50 -1.34 14.99
N HIS A 99 -9.34 -1.63 13.99
CA HIS A 99 -9.29 -2.86 13.21
C HIS A 99 -8.52 -2.68 11.91
N MET A 100 -8.28 -3.77 11.17
CA MET A 100 -7.54 -3.78 9.88
C MET A 100 -8.12 -2.94 8.73
N PHE A 101 -9.29 -2.32 8.90
CA PHE A 101 -9.88 -1.34 7.97
C PHE A 101 -9.86 0.10 8.50
N ASP A 102 -9.24 0.35 9.66
CA ASP A 102 -9.23 1.65 10.30
C ASP A 102 -8.08 2.50 9.78
N GLN A 103 -8.43 3.60 9.13
CA GLN A 103 -7.46 4.50 8.52
C GLN A 103 -6.59 5.25 9.54
N ARG A 104 -6.99 5.31 10.82
CA ARG A 104 -6.17 5.88 11.90
C ARG A 104 -4.84 5.16 12.09
N LEU A 105 -4.75 3.89 11.68
CA LEU A 105 -3.52 3.11 11.78
C LEU A 105 -2.43 3.60 10.82
N TRP A 106 -2.76 4.40 9.81
CA TRP A 106 -1.78 4.91 8.85
C TRP A 106 -1.43 6.37 9.11
N PRO A 107 -0.13 6.73 9.18
CA PRO A 107 0.27 8.12 9.28
C PRO A 107 0.15 8.83 7.92
N GLU A 108 -0.54 9.97 7.88
CA GLU A 108 -0.46 10.93 6.78
C GLU A 108 0.96 11.57 6.71
N PRO A 109 1.39 12.12 5.56
CA PRO A 109 0.67 12.27 4.29
C PRO A 109 0.82 11.09 3.31
N LEU A 110 -0.11 11.00 2.35
CA LEU A 110 0.03 10.15 1.16
C LEU A 110 1.20 10.61 0.25
N PRO A 111 1.86 9.69 -0.49
CA PRO A 111 3.02 10.01 -1.32
C PRO A 111 2.65 10.87 -2.54
N ALA A 112 3.30 12.03 -2.64
CA ALA A 112 3.10 13.00 -3.71
C ALA A 112 4.04 12.81 -4.92
N THR A 113 5.00 11.88 -4.83
CA THR A 113 5.93 11.54 -5.91
C THR A 113 6.02 10.03 -6.06
N ALA A 114 6.44 9.56 -7.24
CA ALA A 114 6.72 8.15 -7.51
C ALA A 114 7.80 7.61 -6.55
N ALA A 115 8.83 8.41 -6.28
CA ALA A 115 9.90 8.05 -5.36
C ALA A 115 9.39 7.85 -3.92
N ASP A 116 8.54 8.77 -3.43
CA ASP A 116 7.94 8.65 -2.10
C ASP A 116 6.99 7.44 -2.02
N ALA A 117 6.27 7.14 -3.11
CA ALA A 117 5.38 5.99 -3.18
C ALA A 117 6.16 4.67 -3.11
N ILE A 118 7.29 4.56 -3.82
CA ILE A 118 8.18 3.40 -3.74
C ILE A 118 8.73 3.26 -2.33
N ALA A 119 9.25 4.34 -1.74
CA ALA A 119 9.79 4.30 -0.37
C ALA A 119 8.71 3.90 0.65
N THR A 120 7.47 4.34 0.45
CA THR A 120 6.33 3.98 1.29
C THR A 120 5.96 2.51 1.15
N LEU A 121 5.94 1.99 -0.08
CA LEU A 121 5.72 0.57 -0.37
C LEU A 121 6.81 -0.30 0.27
N GLU A 122 8.08 0.09 0.16
CA GLU A 122 9.22 -0.60 0.79
C GLU A 122 9.08 -0.65 2.31
N ARG A 123 8.74 0.46 2.98
CA ARG A 123 8.53 0.49 4.43
C ARG A 123 7.37 -0.41 4.87
N SER A 124 6.25 -0.36 4.15
CA SER A 124 5.09 -1.21 4.47
C SER A 124 5.38 -2.69 4.25
N TYR A 125 6.10 -3.03 3.18
CA TYR A 125 6.54 -4.39 2.92
C TYR A 125 7.47 -4.89 4.02
N ALA A 126 8.53 -4.14 4.35
CA ALA A 126 9.49 -4.53 5.38
C ALA A 126 8.79 -4.77 6.72
N HIS A 127 7.87 -3.88 7.10
CA HIS A 127 7.13 -4.05 8.34
C HIS A 127 6.26 -5.32 8.37
N CYS A 128 5.52 -5.59 7.29
CA CYS A 128 4.71 -6.81 7.16
C CYS A 128 5.59 -8.07 7.14
N HIS A 129 6.64 -8.04 6.33
CA HIS A 129 7.61 -9.12 6.16
C HIS A 129 8.28 -9.48 7.50
N ASP A 130 8.89 -8.50 8.16
CA ASP A 130 9.66 -8.71 9.39
C ASP A 130 8.77 -9.19 10.53
N ALA A 131 7.53 -8.71 10.59
CA ALA A 131 6.56 -9.18 11.56
C ALA A 131 6.16 -10.64 11.34
N ILE A 132 5.97 -11.08 10.10
CA ILE A 132 5.71 -12.49 9.75
C ILE A 132 6.95 -13.35 10.04
N ALA A 133 8.15 -12.84 9.72
CA ALA A 133 9.41 -13.55 9.94
C ALA A 133 9.71 -13.79 11.43
N ALA A 134 9.17 -12.94 12.31
CA ALA A 134 9.34 -13.04 13.76
C ALA A 134 8.35 -13.99 14.47
N LEU A 135 7.36 -14.57 13.75
CA LEU A 135 6.44 -15.58 14.27
C LEU A 135 7.12 -16.94 14.46
#